data_AF-A0A920GTK6-F1
#
_entry.id   AF-A0A920GTK6-F1
#
_cell.length_a   1.000
_cell.length_b   1.000
_cell.length_c   1.000
_cell.angle_alpha   90.00
_cell.angle_beta   90.00
_cell.angle_gamma   90.00
#
_symmetry.space_group_name_H-M   'P 1'
#
loop_
_entity.id
_entity.type
_entity.pdbx_description
1 polymer ?
#
loop_
_entity_poly.entity_id
_entity_poly.type
_entity_poly.pdbx_seq_one_letter_code
_entity_poly.pdbx_strand_id
1 'polypeptide(L)'
;MGIGHVRYPTAGTEDRELAQPMYVNSPFGISISHNGNLTNHEELRDILVHNDLRHLNTDSDSEVLLNVFAHELQKQGSIKPGAKEIFAAVRALHKRVRGAYSVVIMINGVGIVGFRDPFGIRPLIVGSKDSDLIGKDYMIASESTVLDSLGYEVIDDVQAGSAVFISPDGIMETETCINNPVPTPCIFEYVYLARPDAKIDKISVHKSRLRMGEALAKKILEENPDHDIDVVIPIPDSSTTSALQLANTLGVIYREGFC
;
A
#
# COMPACT_ATOMS: atom_id res chain seq x y z
N MET A 1 -0.35 8.74 -18.75
CA MET A 1 -0.77 7.92 -17.58
C MET A 1 0.08 6.67 -17.54
N GLY A 2 0.44 6.19 -16.35
CA GLY A 2 1.22 4.97 -16.17
C GLY A 2 1.23 4.53 -14.72
N ILE A 3 1.65 3.29 -14.48
CA ILE A 3 1.83 2.70 -13.15
C ILE A 3 3.22 2.06 -13.08
N GLY A 4 3.76 1.94 -11.86
CA GLY A 4 5.08 1.37 -11.62
C GLY A 4 5.10 0.57 -10.33
N HIS A 5 6.06 -0.34 -10.22
CA HIS A 5 6.21 -1.20 -9.05
C HIS A 5 7.69 -1.48 -8.77
N VAL A 6 8.04 -1.51 -7.48
CA VAL A 6 9.33 -1.99 -6.99
C VAL A 6 9.07 -3.23 -6.14
N ARG A 7 9.70 -4.35 -6.48
CA ARG A 7 9.41 -5.65 -5.83
C ARG A 7 10.39 -5.90 -4.69
N TYR A 8 9.85 -6.14 -3.51
CA TYR A 8 10.54 -6.83 -2.44
C TYR A 8 10.28 -8.34 -2.60
N PRO A 9 11.30 -9.21 -2.73
CA PRO A 9 11.08 -10.65 -2.82
C PRO A 9 10.38 -11.18 -1.56
N THR A 10 9.14 -11.65 -1.73
CA THR A 10 8.34 -12.32 -0.69
C THR A 10 8.47 -13.84 -0.81
N ALA A 11 7.66 -14.60 -0.06
CA ALA A 11 7.57 -16.04 -0.23
C ALA A 11 7.20 -16.41 -1.68
N GLY A 12 8.09 -17.11 -2.37
CA GLY A 12 8.00 -17.40 -3.80
C GLY A 12 9.40 -17.46 -4.44
N THR A 13 9.46 -17.63 -5.76
CA THR A 13 10.72 -17.62 -6.51
C THR A 13 11.18 -16.18 -6.81
N GLU A 14 12.48 -15.95 -6.95
CA GLU A 14 13.05 -14.66 -7.41
C GLU A 14 12.88 -14.45 -8.92
N ASP A 15 11.89 -15.09 -9.53
CA ASP A 15 11.73 -15.10 -10.98
C ASP A 15 11.32 -13.71 -11.50
N ARG A 16 11.88 -13.34 -12.66
CA ARG A 16 11.56 -12.11 -13.39
C ARG A 16 10.12 -12.08 -13.85
N GLU A 17 9.51 -13.24 -14.08
CA GLU A 17 8.11 -13.36 -14.49
C GLU A 17 7.13 -12.85 -13.42
N LEU A 18 7.58 -12.77 -12.16
CA LEU A 18 6.81 -12.24 -11.04
C LEU A 18 7.02 -10.73 -10.84
N ALA A 19 7.81 -10.07 -11.70
CA ALA A 19 7.93 -8.62 -11.71
C ALA A 19 6.63 -7.96 -12.18
N GLN A 20 6.24 -6.90 -11.50
CA GLN A 20 5.06 -6.10 -11.83
C GLN A 20 5.50 -4.79 -12.51
N PRO A 21 4.63 -4.11 -13.28
CA PRO A 21 3.20 -4.37 -13.47
C PRO A 21 2.88 -5.63 -14.28
N MET A 22 1.84 -6.36 -13.89
CA MET A 22 1.27 -7.46 -14.69
C MET A 22 0.15 -6.93 -15.59
N TYR A 23 -0.16 -7.65 -16.68
CA TYR A 23 -1.12 -7.21 -17.70
C TYR A 23 -2.01 -8.35 -18.21
N VAL A 24 -3.29 -8.05 -18.44
CA VAL A 24 -4.22 -8.88 -19.22
C VAL A 24 -4.86 -8.04 -20.32
N ASN A 25 -5.03 -8.63 -21.50
CA ASN A 25 -5.64 -7.95 -22.65
C ASN A 25 -7.18 -7.94 -22.62
N SER A 26 -7.82 -8.72 -21.73
CA SER A 26 -9.28 -8.85 -21.68
C SER A 26 -9.85 -8.82 -20.25
N PRO A 27 -10.85 -7.95 -19.98
CA PRO A 27 -11.42 -6.94 -20.87
C PRO A 27 -10.54 -5.67 -20.93
N PHE A 28 -10.71 -4.84 -21.97
CA PHE A 28 -10.15 -3.48 -22.14
C PHE A 28 -8.63 -3.31 -22.17
N GLY A 29 -7.84 -4.25 -21.66
CA GLY A 29 -6.40 -4.07 -21.39
C GLY A 29 -6.19 -3.47 -20.01
N ILE A 30 -5.84 -4.31 -19.04
CA ILE A 30 -5.72 -3.94 -17.62
C ILE A 30 -4.32 -4.28 -17.13
N SER A 31 -3.65 -3.30 -16.53
CA SER A 31 -2.37 -3.48 -15.85
C SER A 31 -2.52 -3.27 -14.34
N ILE A 32 -1.80 -4.05 -13.52
CA ILE A 32 -1.85 -3.97 -12.05
C ILE A 32 -0.48 -3.73 -11.43
N SER A 33 -0.44 -2.96 -10.35
CA SER A 33 0.65 -2.92 -9.36
C SER A 33 0.06 -3.15 -7.98
N HIS A 34 0.61 -4.11 -7.25
CA HIS A 34 0.04 -4.65 -6.02
C HIS A 34 1.14 -4.77 -4.95
N ASN A 35 0.92 -4.10 -3.82
CA ASN A 35 1.68 -4.31 -2.59
C ASN A 35 0.78 -5.03 -1.59
N GLY A 36 1.11 -6.28 -1.28
CA GLY A 36 0.29 -7.08 -0.39
C GLY A 36 0.54 -8.58 -0.50
N ASN A 37 -0.36 -9.34 0.12
CA ASN A 37 -0.43 -10.79 -0.04
C ASN A 37 -1.87 -11.26 0.10
N LEU A 38 -2.33 -12.13 -0.81
CA LEU A 38 -3.63 -12.78 -0.70
C LEU A 38 -3.56 -14.06 0.12
N THR A 39 -4.35 -14.16 1.19
CA THR A 39 -4.36 -15.35 2.06
C THR A 39 -5.18 -16.51 1.50
N ASN A 40 -6.05 -16.23 0.52
CA ASN A 40 -6.85 -17.24 -0.18
C ASN A 40 -6.47 -17.37 -1.66
N HIS A 41 -5.20 -17.19 -2.00
CA HIS A 41 -4.74 -17.22 -3.40
C HIS A 41 -5.03 -18.55 -4.10
N GLU A 42 -4.83 -19.70 -3.43
CA GLU A 42 -5.09 -21.03 -4.01
C GLU A 42 -6.58 -21.22 -4.35
N GLU A 43 -7.46 -20.87 -3.41
CA GLU A 43 -8.91 -20.93 -3.63
C GLU A 43 -9.34 -20.04 -4.81
N LEU A 44 -8.81 -18.82 -4.88
CA LEU A 44 -9.12 -17.89 -5.97
C LEU A 44 -8.59 -18.39 -7.32
N ARG A 45 -7.39 -18.97 -7.34
CA ARG A 45 -6.79 -19.59 -8.52
C ARG A 45 -7.70 -20.70 -9.06
N ASP A 46 -8.21 -21.56 -8.20
CA ASP A 46 -9.11 -22.65 -8.61
C ASP A 46 -10.44 -22.11 -9.16
N ILE A 47 -11.04 -21.11 -8.51
CA ILE A 47 -12.26 -20.46 -9.00
C ILE A 47 -12.01 -19.80 -10.37
N LEU A 48 -10.88 -19.12 -10.54
CA LEU A 48 -10.55 -18.45 -11.79
C LEU A 48 -10.41 -19.44 -12.96
N VAL A 49 -9.72 -20.56 -12.73
CA VAL A 49 -9.49 -21.58 -13.76
C VAL A 49 -10.76 -22.35 -14.11
N HIS A 50 -11.52 -22.79 -13.10
CA HIS A 50 -12.64 -23.71 -13.31
C HIS A 50 -13.99 -23.02 -13.55
N ASN A 51 -14.24 -21.89 -12.89
CA ASN A 51 -15.53 -21.20 -12.97
C ASN A 51 -15.48 -19.99 -13.90
N ASP A 52 -14.41 -19.19 -13.79
CA ASP A 52 -14.27 -17.97 -14.59
C ASP A 52 -13.54 -18.23 -15.93
N LEU A 53 -13.03 -19.45 -16.13
CA LEU A 53 -12.31 -19.92 -17.33
C LEU A 53 -11.14 -19.02 -17.74
N ARG A 54 -10.42 -18.48 -16.75
CA ARG A 54 -9.22 -17.66 -16.92
C ARG A 54 -7.96 -18.48 -16.65
N HIS A 55 -7.09 -18.56 -17.65
CA HIS A 55 -5.77 -19.15 -17.48
C HIS A 55 -4.84 -18.19 -16.74
N LEU A 56 -3.99 -18.73 -15.88
CA LEU A 56 -2.98 -18.02 -15.11
C LEU A 56 -1.61 -18.57 -15.50
N ASN A 57 -0.67 -17.68 -15.80
CA ASN A 57 0.66 -18.05 -16.30
C ASN A 57 1.67 -18.25 -15.16
N THR A 58 1.42 -17.62 -14.02
CA THR A 58 2.31 -17.61 -12.86
C THR A 58 1.56 -18.02 -11.60
N ASP A 59 2.30 -18.33 -10.54
CA ASP A 59 1.76 -18.52 -9.20
C ASP A 59 1.70 -17.21 -8.39
N SER A 60 1.79 -16.05 -9.07
CA SER A 60 1.67 -14.75 -8.41
C SER A 60 0.25 -14.50 -7.95
N ASP A 61 0.11 -14.18 -6.68
CA ASP A 61 -1.14 -13.67 -6.12
C ASP A 61 -1.59 -12.36 -6.79
N SER A 62 -0.66 -11.61 -7.38
CA SER A 62 -0.93 -10.37 -8.12
C SER A 62 -1.61 -10.66 -9.45
N GLU A 63 -1.26 -11.76 -10.12
CA GLU A 63 -1.95 -12.22 -11.34
C GLU A 63 -3.37 -12.72 -11.02
N VAL A 64 -3.52 -13.41 -9.89
CA VAL A 64 -4.84 -13.82 -9.37
C VAL A 64 -5.70 -12.58 -9.09
N LEU A 65 -5.17 -11.58 -8.38
CA LEU A 65 -5.88 -10.34 -8.07
C LEU A 65 -6.31 -9.58 -9.32
N LEU A 66 -5.42 -9.47 -10.31
CA LEU A 66 -5.70 -8.86 -11.61
C LEU A 66 -6.86 -9.57 -12.31
N ASN A 67 -6.84 -10.89 -12.35
CA ASN A 67 -7.86 -11.67 -13.04
C ASN A 67 -9.21 -11.64 -12.32
N VAL A 68 -9.23 -11.60 -10.98
CA VAL A 68 -10.47 -11.36 -10.22
C VAL A 68 -11.05 -9.99 -10.57
N PHE A 69 -10.24 -8.93 -10.54
CA PHE A 69 -10.71 -7.58 -10.89
C PHE A 69 -11.23 -7.53 -12.33
N ALA A 70 -10.46 -8.06 -13.28
CA ALA A 70 -10.80 -8.10 -14.70
C ALA A 70 -12.14 -8.82 -14.94
N HIS A 71 -12.39 -9.92 -14.24
CA HIS A 71 -13.65 -10.65 -14.31
C HIS A 71 -14.83 -9.88 -13.73
N GLU A 72 -14.67 -9.30 -12.54
CA GLU A 72 -15.75 -8.53 -11.91
C GLU A 72 -16.07 -7.24 -12.68
N LEU A 73 -15.09 -6.65 -13.37
CA LEU A 73 -15.30 -5.54 -14.29
C LEU A 73 -16.02 -5.99 -15.56
N GLN A 74 -15.66 -7.14 -16.14
CA GLN A 74 -16.33 -7.72 -17.30
C GLN A 74 -17.82 -7.98 -17.03
N LYS A 75 -18.16 -8.47 -15.83
CA LYS A 75 -19.54 -8.69 -15.39
C LYS A 75 -20.40 -7.42 -15.34
N GLN A 76 -19.80 -6.24 -15.25
CA GLN A 76 -20.57 -4.98 -15.32
C GLN A 76 -21.17 -4.74 -16.71
N GLY A 77 -20.68 -5.43 -17.75
CA GLY A 77 -21.28 -5.42 -19.09
C GLY A 77 -21.18 -4.09 -19.84
N SER A 78 -20.38 -3.13 -19.35
CA SER A 78 -20.17 -1.84 -20.00
C SER A 78 -19.05 -1.93 -21.04
N ILE A 79 -19.24 -1.31 -22.21
CA ILE A 79 -18.23 -1.21 -23.28
C ILE A 79 -17.14 -0.19 -22.89
N LYS A 80 -17.50 0.84 -22.11
CA LYS A 80 -16.60 1.86 -21.58
C LYS A 80 -16.94 2.06 -20.11
N PRO A 81 -16.33 1.30 -19.18
CA PRO A 81 -16.66 1.41 -17.76
C PRO A 81 -16.30 2.81 -17.23
N GLY A 82 -17.20 3.42 -16.48
CA GLY A 82 -16.94 4.64 -15.73
C GLY A 82 -16.67 4.34 -14.25
N ALA A 83 -16.63 5.39 -13.43
CA ALA A 83 -16.41 5.28 -11.99
C ALA A 83 -17.39 4.29 -11.32
N LYS A 84 -18.66 4.35 -11.68
CA LYS A 84 -19.72 3.48 -11.13
C LYS A 84 -19.43 2.00 -11.33
N GLU A 85 -19.10 1.58 -12.56
CA GLU A 85 -18.80 0.18 -12.88
C GLU A 85 -17.50 -0.26 -12.23
N ILE A 86 -16.50 0.62 -12.18
CA ILE A 86 -15.21 0.35 -11.53
C ILE A 86 -15.41 0.12 -10.02
N PHE A 87 -16.11 1.01 -9.33
CA PHE A 87 -16.36 0.85 -7.90
C PHE A 87 -17.24 -0.38 -7.61
N ALA A 88 -18.18 -0.71 -8.50
CA ALA A 88 -18.94 -1.96 -8.40
C ALA A 88 -18.04 -3.21 -8.54
N ALA A 89 -17.06 -3.19 -9.45
CA ALA A 89 -16.08 -4.25 -9.59
C ALA A 89 -15.18 -4.37 -8.34
N VAL A 90 -14.73 -3.25 -7.77
CA VAL A 90 -13.95 -3.25 -6.51
C VAL A 90 -14.78 -3.82 -5.35
N ARG A 91 -16.06 -3.44 -5.21
CA ARG A 91 -16.97 -4.04 -4.20
C ARG A 91 -17.10 -5.55 -4.35
N ALA A 92 -17.21 -6.04 -5.58
CA ALA A 92 -17.30 -7.47 -5.84
C ALA A 92 -15.97 -8.19 -5.54
N LEU A 93 -14.85 -7.56 -5.87
CA LEU A 93 -13.50 -8.05 -5.53
C LEU A 93 -13.32 -8.19 -4.02
N HIS A 94 -13.69 -7.18 -3.23
CA HIS A 94 -13.58 -7.21 -1.76
C HIS A 94 -14.36 -8.37 -1.11
N LYS A 95 -15.40 -8.90 -1.77
CA LYS A 95 -16.16 -10.06 -1.28
C LYS A 95 -15.44 -11.39 -1.53
N ARG A 96 -14.58 -11.45 -2.55
CA ARG A 96 -13.86 -12.66 -2.98
C ARG A 96 -12.47 -12.74 -2.36
N VAL A 97 -11.77 -11.61 -2.33
CA VAL A 97 -10.36 -11.54 -1.98
C VAL A 97 -10.16 -11.32 -0.49
N ARG A 98 -9.34 -12.18 0.13
CA ARG A 98 -8.92 -12.08 1.53
C ARG A 98 -7.42 -11.90 1.61
N GLY A 99 -6.99 -11.03 2.53
CA GLY A 99 -5.58 -10.68 2.70
C GLY A 99 -5.41 -9.18 2.89
N ALA A 100 -4.19 -8.72 2.68
CA ALA A 100 -3.79 -7.32 2.78
C ALA A 100 -3.30 -6.87 1.42
N TYR A 101 -3.79 -5.75 0.90
CA TYR A 101 -3.44 -5.28 -0.44
C TYR A 101 -3.67 -3.77 -0.60
N SER A 102 -2.70 -3.13 -1.23
CA SER A 102 -2.84 -1.81 -1.85
C SER A 102 -2.57 -1.97 -3.33
N VAL A 103 -3.49 -1.51 -4.16
CA VAL A 103 -3.48 -1.80 -5.58
C VAL A 103 -3.62 -0.51 -6.36
N VAL A 104 -2.84 -0.38 -7.43
CA VAL A 104 -3.06 0.60 -8.50
C VAL A 104 -3.23 -0.14 -9.82
N ILE A 105 -4.34 0.12 -10.50
CA ILE A 105 -4.70 -0.47 -11.79
C ILE A 105 -4.76 0.62 -12.85
N MET A 106 -4.24 0.33 -14.04
CA MET A 106 -4.48 1.13 -15.23
C MET A 106 -5.38 0.36 -16.19
N ILE A 107 -6.49 0.97 -16.60
CA ILE A 107 -7.42 0.42 -17.60
C ILE A 107 -7.25 1.24 -18.88
N ASN A 108 -6.82 0.61 -19.95
CA ASN A 108 -6.51 1.29 -21.21
C ASN A 108 -7.72 2.05 -21.75
N GLY A 109 -7.53 3.33 -22.10
CA GLY A 109 -8.59 4.21 -22.58
C GLY A 109 -9.65 4.61 -21.55
N VAL A 110 -9.52 4.19 -20.29
CA VAL A 110 -10.52 4.40 -19.23
C VAL A 110 -9.97 5.20 -18.05
N GLY A 111 -8.76 4.92 -17.55
CA GLY A 111 -8.16 5.67 -16.44
C GLY A 111 -7.35 4.83 -15.45
N ILE A 112 -7.06 5.41 -14.29
CA ILE A 112 -6.32 4.78 -13.18
C ILE A 112 -7.27 4.55 -12.00
N VAL A 113 -7.17 3.38 -11.37
CA VAL A 113 -7.92 3.00 -10.16
C VAL A 113 -6.92 2.70 -9.05
N GLY A 114 -7.08 3.28 -7.87
CA GLY A 114 -6.36 2.87 -6.67
C GLY A 114 -7.32 2.35 -5.62
N PHE A 115 -7.01 1.28 -4.91
CA PHE A 115 -7.84 0.80 -3.80
C PHE A 115 -7.03 0.08 -2.72
N ARG A 116 -7.56 0.08 -1.49
CA ARG A 116 -7.02 -0.66 -0.35
C ARG A 116 -7.94 -1.79 0.06
N ASP A 117 -7.35 -2.81 0.67
CA ASP A 117 -8.08 -3.89 1.32
C ASP A 117 -9.07 -3.38 2.37
N PRO A 118 -10.11 -4.18 2.72
CA PRO A 118 -11.15 -3.80 3.68
C PRO A 118 -10.67 -3.33 5.05
N PHE A 119 -9.45 -3.69 5.44
CA PHE A 119 -8.85 -3.35 6.72
C PHE A 119 -7.82 -2.22 6.61
N GLY A 120 -7.49 -1.76 5.40
CA GLY A 120 -6.46 -0.76 5.18
C GLY A 120 -5.11 -1.18 5.75
N ILE A 121 -4.70 -2.44 5.58
CA ILE A 121 -3.45 -2.93 6.19
C ILE A 121 -2.23 -2.33 5.50
N ARG A 122 -2.22 -2.33 4.16
CA ARG A 122 -1.12 -1.78 3.34
C ARG A 122 -1.38 -0.30 3.03
N PRO A 123 -0.34 0.55 2.99
CA PRO A 123 -0.50 1.99 2.82
C PRO A 123 -0.75 2.37 1.35
N LEU A 124 -1.61 3.37 1.14
CA LEU A 124 -1.87 3.94 -0.18
C LEU A 124 -2.35 5.38 -0.02
N ILE A 125 -1.70 6.33 -0.69
CA ILE A 125 -1.96 7.76 -0.56
C ILE A 125 -2.13 8.41 -1.92
N VAL A 126 -2.97 9.45 -1.99
CA VAL A 126 -3.23 10.22 -3.21
C VAL A 126 -2.75 11.65 -3.05
N GLY A 127 -2.12 12.19 -4.09
CA GLY A 127 -1.78 13.60 -4.20
C GLY A 127 -2.21 14.19 -5.54
N SER A 128 -2.24 15.52 -5.59
CA SER A 128 -2.51 16.27 -6.82
C SER A 128 -1.51 17.38 -7.05
N LYS A 129 -1.37 17.78 -8.31
CA LYS A 129 -0.58 18.92 -8.74
C LYS A 129 -1.35 19.65 -9.82
N ASP A 130 -1.24 20.98 -9.85
CA ASP A 130 -1.78 21.74 -10.97
C ASP A 130 -1.03 21.36 -12.25
N SER A 131 -1.78 21.11 -13.32
CA SER A 131 -1.20 20.76 -14.62
C SER A 131 -0.85 22.03 -15.41
N ASP A 132 0.22 21.99 -16.20
CA ASP A 132 0.55 23.07 -17.16
C ASP A 132 -0.49 23.18 -18.30
N LEU A 133 -1.38 22.19 -18.41
CA LEU A 133 -2.49 22.15 -19.36
C LEU A 133 -3.82 22.49 -18.67
N ILE A 134 -4.86 21.69 -18.90
CA ILE A 134 -6.19 21.86 -18.29
C ILE A 134 -6.37 20.76 -17.24
N GLY A 135 -6.77 21.16 -16.03
CA GLY A 135 -7.10 20.24 -14.94
C GLY A 135 -5.95 20.02 -13.96
N LYS A 136 -6.04 18.92 -13.21
CA LYS A 136 -5.04 18.51 -12.22
C LYS A 136 -4.42 17.19 -12.62
N ASP A 137 -3.12 17.07 -12.38
CA ASP A 137 -2.43 15.79 -12.39
C ASP A 137 -2.60 15.13 -11.02
N TYR A 138 -2.80 13.81 -11.01
CA TYR A 138 -2.94 13.03 -9.79
C TYR A 138 -1.88 11.93 -9.74
N MET A 139 -1.49 11.57 -8.53
CA MET A 139 -0.56 10.49 -8.28
C MET A 139 -1.05 9.66 -7.10
N ILE A 140 -0.92 8.34 -7.23
CA ILE A 140 -1.20 7.37 -6.16
C ILE A 140 0.11 6.67 -5.85
N ALA A 141 0.49 6.61 -4.58
CA ALA A 141 1.75 6.01 -4.13
C ALA A 141 1.56 5.24 -2.82
N SER A 142 2.50 4.35 -2.48
CA SER A 142 2.51 3.66 -1.19
C SER A 142 2.85 4.60 -0.02
N GLU A 143 3.67 5.63 -0.27
CA GLU A 143 4.17 6.55 0.76
C GLU A 143 4.10 8.01 0.29
N SER A 144 3.85 8.93 1.23
CA SER A 144 3.75 10.38 0.96
C SER A 144 5.03 10.97 0.38
N THR A 145 6.19 10.41 0.72
CA THR A 145 7.50 10.96 0.35
C THR A 145 7.69 11.05 -1.17
N VAL A 146 7.05 10.17 -1.95
CA VAL A 146 7.10 10.22 -3.42
C VAL A 146 6.34 11.44 -3.95
N LEU A 147 5.19 11.76 -3.35
CA LEU A 147 4.39 12.94 -3.70
C LEU A 147 5.20 14.21 -3.42
N ASP A 148 5.76 14.31 -2.22
CA ASP A 148 6.58 15.45 -1.79
C ASP A 148 7.78 15.66 -2.71
N SER A 149 8.49 14.58 -3.06
CA SER A 149 9.69 14.64 -3.92
C SER A 149 9.39 15.11 -5.35
N LEU A 150 8.15 14.96 -5.82
CA LEU A 150 7.70 15.34 -7.16
C LEU A 150 6.86 16.64 -7.17
N GLY A 151 6.70 17.28 -6.00
CA GLY A 151 5.94 18.52 -5.83
C GLY A 151 4.44 18.34 -5.99
N TYR A 152 3.90 17.17 -5.61
CA TYR A 152 2.47 16.94 -5.49
C TYR A 152 2.02 17.32 -4.09
N GLU A 153 0.89 18.01 -3.98
CA GLU A 153 0.21 18.24 -2.71
C GLU A 153 -0.56 16.98 -2.29
N VAL A 154 -0.36 16.53 -1.06
CA VAL A 154 -1.09 15.39 -0.49
C VAL A 154 -2.57 15.74 -0.35
N ILE A 155 -3.46 14.89 -0.90
CA ILE A 155 -4.91 15.01 -0.73
C ILE A 155 -5.33 14.29 0.57
N ASP A 156 -5.23 12.96 0.59
CA ASP A 156 -5.46 12.13 1.78
C ASP A 156 -4.96 10.69 1.51
N ASP A 157 -4.85 9.90 2.57
CA ASP A 157 -4.72 8.46 2.49
C ASP A 157 -6.00 7.86 1.87
N VAL A 158 -5.86 6.87 0.98
CA VAL A 158 -7.00 6.05 0.55
C VAL A 158 -7.52 5.31 1.77
N GLN A 159 -8.79 5.42 2.09
CA GLN A 159 -9.34 4.82 3.31
C GLN A 159 -9.49 3.30 3.17
N ALA A 160 -9.57 2.59 4.30
CA ALA A 160 -9.79 1.15 4.34
C ALA A 160 -11.02 0.74 3.49
N GLY A 161 -10.83 -0.25 2.60
CA GLY A 161 -11.82 -0.75 1.66
C GLY A 161 -12.39 0.29 0.69
N SER A 162 -11.73 1.44 0.53
CA SER A 162 -12.15 2.51 -0.39
C SER A 162 -11.32 2.47 -1.67
N ALA A 163 -11.91 3.05 -2.72
CA ALA A 163 -11.29 3.16 -4.03
C ALA A 163 -11.29 4.62 -4.50
N VAL A 164 -10.30 4.95 -5.31
CA VAL A 164 -10.17 6.19 -6.07
C VAL A 164 -10.09 5.84 -7.55
N PHE A 165 -10.80 6.59 -8.38
CA PHE A 165 -10.74 6.50 -9.83
C PHE A 165 -10.34 7.86 -10.41
N ILE A 166 -9.37 7.87 -11.31
CA ILE A 166 -8.88 9.05 -12.01
C ILE A 166 -9.07 8.82 -13.50
N SER A 167 -9.94 9.61 -14.11
CA SER A 167 -10.21 9.58 -15.55
C SER A 167 -9.09 10.27 -16.36
N PRO A 168 -8.97 9.97 -17.67
CA PRO A 168 -8.05 10.66 -18.57
C PRO A 168 -8.26 12.16 -18.66
N ASP A 169 -9.47 12.63 -18.35
CA ASP A 169 -9.86 14.05 -18.38
C ASP A 169 -9.48 14.80 -17.07
N GLY A 170 -8.78 14.14 -16.14
CA GLY A 170 -8.35 14.75 -14.88
C GLY A 170 -9.46 14.87 -13.83
N ILE A 171 -10.53 14.07 -13.96
CA ILE A 171 -11.59 13.97 -12.93
C ILE A 171 -11.24 12.83 -11.98
N MET A 172 -11.16 13.13 -10.69
CA MET A 172 -10.96 12.17 -9.61
C MET A 172 -12.27 11.95 -8.84
N GLU A 173 -12.63 10.69 -8.65
CA GLU A 173 -13.78 10.25 -7.86
C GLU A 173 -13.34 9.23 -6.81
N THR A 174 -14.01 9.18 -5.67
CA THR A 174 -13.70 8.25 -4.57
C THR A 174 -14.97 7.60 -4.05
N GLU A 175 -14.91 6.31 -3.71
CA GLU A 175 -16.05 5.60 -3.11
C GLU A 175 -15.59 4.58 -2.06
N THR A 176 -16.28 4.54 -0.91
CA THR A 176 -16.12 3.45 0.06
C THR A 176 -16.76 2.19 -0.51
N CYS A 177 -15.94 1.18 -0.80
CA CYS A 177 -16.36 -0.05 -1.46
C CYS A 177 -16.61 -1.20 -0.45
N ILE A 178 -16.86 -0.87 0.81
CA ILE A 178 -17.24 -1.80 1.88
C ILE A 178 -18.19 -1.13 2.88
N ASN A 179 -18.89 -1.94 3.67
CA ASN A 179 -19.65 -1.44 4.82
C ASN A 179 -18.81 -1.57 6.08
N ASN A 180 -18.88 -0.57 6.96
CA ASN A 180 -18.25 -0.56 8.30
C ASN A 180 -16.75 -0.95 8.28
N PRO A 181 -15.88 -0.16 7.61
CA PRO A 181 -14.44 -0.40 7.63
C PRO A 181 -13.91 -0.46 9.07
N VAL A 182 -13.00 -1.40 9.32
CA VAL A 182 -12.23 -1.49 10.58
C VAL A 182 -10.75 -1.31 10.22
N PRO A 183 -10.22 -0.08 10.30
CA PRO A 183 -8.82 0.17 9.96
C PRO A 183 -7.86 -0.54 10.91
N THR A 184 -7.00 -1.40 10.39
CA THR A 184 -5.92 -2.08 11.10
C THR A 184 -4.60 -1.92 10.32
N PRO A 185 -3.99 -0.73 10.33
CA PRO A 185 -2.79 -0.46 9.55
C PRO A 185 -1.62 -1.34 10.02
N CYS A 186 -0.73 -1.70 9.10
CA CYS A 186 0.40 -2.56 9.40
C CYS A 186 1.41 -1.88 10.33
N ILE A 187 1.59 -2.44 11.55
CA ILE A 187 2.57 -1.91 12.52
C ILE A 187 4.02 -1.95 12.00
N PHE A 188 4.36 -2.91 11.13
CA PHE A 188 5.71 -3.06 10.58
C PHE A 188 6.14 -1.87 9.71
N GLU A 189 5.18 -1.16 9.09
CA GLU A 189 5.47 0.08 8.36
C GLU A 189 6.09 1.13 9.30
N TYR A 190 5.51 1.30 10.49
CA TYR A 190 6.00 2.24 11.49
C TYR A 190 7.30 1.77 12.15
N VAL A 191 7.44 0.47 12.42
CA VAL A 191 8.61 -0.09 13.10
C VAL A 191 9.85 -0.01 12.22
N TYR A 192 9.75 -0.37 10.94
CA TYR A 192 10.94 -0.57 10.11
C TYR A 192 10.75 -0.24 8.63
N LEU A 193 9.63 -0.64 8.02
CA LEU A 193 9.55 -0.75 6.57
C LEU A 193 9.43 0.60 5.85
N ALA A 194 8.56 1.49 6.35
CA ALA A 194 8.35 2.79 5.74
C ALA A 194 9.53 3.74 6.00
N ARG A 195 9.70 4.74 5.13
CA ARG A 195 10.70 5.78 5.37
C ARG A 195 10.31 6.63 6.60
N PRO A 196 11.30 7.13 7.36
CA PRO A 196 11.01 7.93 8.55
C PRO A 196 10.29 9.26 8.23
N ASP A 197 10.52 9.84 7.05
CA ASP A 197 9.89 11.07 6.59
C ASP A 197 8.46 10.88 6.06
N ALA A 198 8.00 9.63 5.90
CA ALA A 198 6.64 9.34 5.46
C ALA A 198 5.59 9.64 6.54
N LYS A 199 4.39 9.96 6.07
CA LYS A 199 3.15 9.97 6.87
C LYS A 199 2.21 8.92 6.28
N ILE A 200 1.77 7.99 7.13
CA ILE A 200 0.86 6.91 6.77
C ILE A 200 -0.36 7.03 7.67
N ASP A 201 -1.56 7.06 7.10
CA ASP A 201 -2.82 7.20 7.86
C ASP A 201 -2.75 8.38 8.86
N LYS A 202 -2.22 9.52 8.40
CA LYS A 202 -1.99 10.76 9.18
C LYS A 202 -0.98 10.63 10.33
N ILE A 203 -0.31 9.49 10.48
CA ILE A 203 0.70 9.22 11.50
C ILE A 203 2.10 9.40 10.90
N SER A 204 2.91 10.26 11.51
CA SER A 204 4.32 10.40 11.14
C SER A 204 5.13 9.20 11.60
N VAL A 205 5.83 8.54 10.69
CA VAL A 205 6.68 7.38 10.98
C VAL A 205 7.80 7.77 11.95
N HIS A 206 8.49 8.89 11.71
CA HIS A 206 9.52 9.41 12.61
C HIS A 206 9.00 9.62 14.05
N LYS A 207 7.84 10.29 14.21
CA LYS A 207 7.27 10.50 15.56
C LYS A 207 6.87 9.19 16.23
N SER A 208 6.37 8.21 15.47
CA SER A 208 6.08 6.88 16.01
C SER A 208 7.34 6.19 16.53
N ARG A 209 8.45 6.24 15.79
CA ARG A 209 9.74 5.67 16.22
C ARG A 209 10.32 6.35 17.46
N LEU A 210 10.22 7.68 17.56
CA LEU A 210 10.57 8.38 18.81
C LEU A 210 9.76 7.84 20.00
N ARG A 211 8.44 7.75 19.86
CA ARG A 211 7.57 7.20 20.92
C ARG A 211 7.88 5.76 21.29
N MET A 212 8.31 4.93 20.33
CA MET A 212 8.77 3.57 20.62
C MET A 212 10.03 3.59 21.51
N GLY A 213 10.98 4.47 21.23
CA GLY A 213 12.16 4.67 22.07
C GLY A 213 11.83 5.12 23.49
N GLU A 214 10.91 6.08 23.62
CA GLU A 214 10.43 6.56 24.93
C GLU A 214 9.72 5.44 25.71
N ALA A 215 8.84 4.66 25.04
CA ALA A 215 8.14 3.55 25.67
C ALA A 215 9.11 2.44 26.14
N LEU A 216 10.14 2.14 25.34
CA LEU A 216 11.16 1.16 25.70
C LEU A 216 12.02 1.64 26.88
N ALA A 217 12.38 2.93 26.93
CA ALA A 217 13.08 3.50 28.09
C ALA A 217 12.25 3.38 29.38
N LYS A 218 10.95 3.71 29.32
CA LYS A 218 10.05 3.54 30.48
C LYS A 218 10.00 2.09 30.95
N LYS A 219 9.89 1.15 30.01
CA LYS A 219 9.91 -0.28 30.32
C LYS A 219 11.22 -0.71 31.00
N ILE A 220 12.37 -0.24 30.52
CA ILE A 220 13.67 -0.53 31.15
C ILE A 220 13.70 -0.01 32.59
N LEU A 221 13.25 1.22 32.84
CA LEU A 221 13.20 1.80 34.18
C LEU A 221 12.23 1.07 35.12
N GLU A 222 11.13 0.53 34.60
CA GLU A 222 10.18 -0.28 35.37
C GLU A 222 10.75 -1.65 35.74
N GLU A 223 11.41 -2.33 34.79
CA GLU A 223 11.94 -3.69 34.98
C GLU A 223 13.30 -3.68 35.71
N ASN A 224 14.10 -2.62 35.53
CA ASN A 224 15.44 -2.49 36.10
C ASN A 224 15.79 -1.00 36.38
N PRO A 225 15.35 -0.44 37.51
CA PRO A 225 15.63 0.95 37.87
C PRO A 225 17.14 1.25 38.02
N ASP A 226 17.92 0.28 38.48
CA ASP A 226 19.36 0.41 38.75
C ASP A 226 20.20 -0.18 37.60
N HIS A 227 19.80 0.10 36.36
CA HIS A 227 20.26 -0.63 35.16
C HIS A 227 21.74 -0.55 34.80
N ASP A 228 22.53 0.34 35.43
CA ASP A 228 23.97 0.49 35.20
C ASP A 228 24.37 0.56 33.71
N ILE A 229 23.54 1.25 32.90
CA ILE A 229 23.75 1.35 31.44
C ILE A 229 24.66 2.56 31.19
N ASP A 230 25.86 2.31 30.68
CA ASP A 230 26.81 3.37 30.34
C ASP A 230 26.43 4.14 29.07
N VAL A 231 25.97 3.40 28.05
CA VAL A 231 25.79 3.93 26.70
C VAL A 231 24.69 3.19 25.94
N VAL A 232 23.97 3.93 25.10
CA VAL A 232 23.01 3.39 24.14
C VAL A 232 23.60 3.51 22.74
N ILE A 233 23.64 2.38 22.03
CA ILE A 233 24.17 2.28 20.67
C ILE A 233 23.08 1.68 19.77
N PRO A 234 22.64 2.37 18.70
CA PRO A 234 21.68 1.81 17.76
C PRO A 234 22.31 0.74 16.88
N ILE A 235 21.47 -0.17 16.38
CA ILE A 235 21.78 -0.96 15.20
C ILE A 235 21.23 -0.21 13.97
N PRO A 236 22.09 0.33 13.09
CA PRO A 236 21.64 1.16 11.98
C PRO A 236 20.83 0.36 10.94
N ASP A 237 19.94 0.98 10.17
CA ASP A 237 19.61 2.42 10.17
C ASP A 237 18.30 2.74 10.92
N SER A 238 17.33 1.85 10.89
CA SER A 238 15.96 2.15 11.36
C SER A 238 15.86 2.41 12.87
N SER A 239 16.75 1.84 13.67
CA SER A 239 16.71 2.00 15.13
C SER A 239 17.31 3.31 15.65
N THR A 240 18.06 4.05 14.81
CA THR A 240 18.76 5.29 15.19
C THR A 240 17.83 6.30 15.86
N THR A 241 16.63 6.52 15.30
CA THR A 241 15.64 7.44 15.87
C THR A 241 15.13 6.96 17.25
N SER A 242 14.81 5.68 17.38
CA SER A 242 14.28 5.11 18.63
C SER A 242 15.36 5.06 19.71
N ALA A 243 16.59 4.68 19.37
CA ALA A 243 17.72 4.61 20.29
C ALA A 243 18.12 6.00 20.81
N LEU A 244 18.11 7.02 19.94
CA LEU A 244 18.33 8.40 20.36
C LEU A 244 17.30 8.83 21.41
N GLN A 245 16.01 8.58 21.15
CA GLN A 245 14.96 8.94 22.10
C GLN A 245 15.04 8.12 23.40
N LEU A 246 15.42 6.84 23.31
CA LEU A 246 15.64 5.98 24.46
C LEU A 246 16.76 6.52 25.34
N ALA A 247 17.91 6.87 24.74
CA ALA A 247 19.06 7.42 25.46
C ALA A 247 18.69 8.72 26.19
N ASN A 248 18.00 9.63 25.50
CA ASN A 248 17.50 10.88 26.08
C ASN A 248 16.54 10.64 27.26
N THR A 249 15.70 9.60 27.16
CA THR A 249 14.70 9.30 28.21
C THR A 249 15.32 8.61 29.41
N LEU A 250 16.34 7.77 29.22
CA LEU A 250 17.12 7.16 30.31
C LEU A 250 18.14 8.12 30.94
N GLY A 251 18.46 9.24 30.27
CA GLY A 251 19.51 10.16 30.72
C GLY A 251 20.92 9.62 30.52
N VAL A 252 21.12 8.71 29.56
CA VAL A 252 22.41 8.05 29.27
C VAL A 252 23.00 8.55 27.95
N ILE A 253 24.28 8.29 27.73
CA ILE A 253 24.99 8.75 26.54
C ILE A 253 24.54 7.96 25.30
N TYR A 254 24.25 8.65 24.21
CA TYR A 254 24.08 8.06 22.88
C TYR A 254 25.40 8.04 22.10
N ARG A 255 25.72 6.92 21.44
CA ARG A 255 26.90 6.78 20.57
C ARG A 255 26.58 5.98 19.30
N GLU A 256 27.22 6.34 18.21
CA GLU A 256 27.26 5.54 16.98
C GLU A 256 28.44 4.58 17.08
N GLY A 257 28.14 3.32 17.40
CA GLY A 257 29.15 2.26 17.59
C GLY A 257 29.25 1.29 16.42
N PHE A 258 28.29 1.31 15.50
CA PHE A 258 28.26 0.49 14.29
C PHE A 258 28.27 1.39 13.06
N CYS A 259 29.07 1.01 12.06
CA CYS A 259 29.15 1.64 10.75
C CYS A 259 28.44 0.78 9.70
#